data_AF-A0A0Q6SF27-F1
#
_entry.id   AF-A0A0Q6SF27-F1
#
_cell.length_a   1.000
_cell.length_b   1.000
_cell.length_c   1.000
_cell.angle_alpha   90.00
_cell.angle_beta   90.00
_cell.angle_gamma   90.00
#
_symmetry.space_group_name_H-M   'P 1'
#
loop_
_entity.id
_entity.type
_entity.pdbx_description
1 polymer ?
#
loop_
_entity_poly.entity_id
_entity_poly.type
_entity_poly.pdbx_seq_one_letter_code
_entity_poly.pdbx_strand_id
1 'polypeptide(L)'
;MIDENEASDFINRNPDIEVLEAFVIDVNGVPRGKWIPRDRALDVLMKGMAIPRSVYALDIWGRDVTDAGLAEGTGDPNHQPLPTNWDYALQSFARSGFAYATLGPKYRSLYTACKRQELSEFSLRVTDVEYDAYIRTV
;
A
#
# COMPACT_ATOMS: atom_id res chain seq x y z
N MET A 1 1.57 -2.82 -11.50
CA MET A 1 1.86 -4.26 -11.65
C MET A 1 2.96 -4.35 -12.67
N ILE A 2 4.03 -5.05 -12.32
CA ILE A 2 5.22 -5.16 -13.16
C ILE A 2 5.06 -6.34 -14.12
N ASP A 3 5.80 -6.33 -15.22
CA ASP A 3 5.73 -7.43 -16.17
C ASP A 3 6.38 -8.71 -15.61
N GLU A 4 6.05 -9.86 -16.21
CA GLU A 4 6.53 -11.17 -15.75
C GLU A 4 8.06 -11.29 -15.76
N ASN A 5 8.73 -10.70 -16.76
CA ASN A 5 10.18 -10.74 -16.87
C ASN A 5 10.81 -9.84 -15.81
N GLU A 6 10.30 -8.63 -15.60
CA GLU A 6 10.76 -7.72 -14.54
C GLU A 6 10.58 -8.35 -13.15
N ALA A 7 9.42 -8.98 -12.89
CA ALA A 7 9.15 -9.64 -11.61
C ALA A 7 10.07 -10.84 -11.37
N SER A 8 10.25 -11.67 -12.40
CA SER A 8 11.13 -12.85 -12.32
C SER A 8 12.60 -12.44 -12.14
N ASP A 9 13.05 -11.43 -12.88
CA ASP A 9 14.40 -10.87 -12.76
C ASP A 9 14.65 -10.31 -11.36
N PHE A 10 13.69 -9.58 -10.79
CA PHE A 10 13.78 -9.06 -9.44
C PHE A 10 13.95 -10.19 -8.41
N ILE A 11 13.08 -11.21 -8.46
CA ILE A 11 13.15 -12.33 -7.51
C ILE A 11 14.48 -13.11 -7.68
N ASN A 12 14.92 -13.35 -8.91
CA ASN A 12 16.16 -14.09 -9.18
C ASN A 12 17.42 -13.33 -8.76
N ARG A 13 17.45 -12.00 -8.92
CA ARG A 13 18.57 -11.15 -8.50
C ARG A 13 18.70 -11.02 -6.99
N ASN A 14 17.62 -11.29 -6.25
CA ASN A 14 17.58 -11.16 -4.79
C ASN A 14 17.22 -12.52 -4.15
N PRO A 15 18.14 -13.51 -4.18
CA PRO A 15 17.88 -14.86 -3.71
C PRO A 15 17.67 -14.97 -2.20
N ASP A 16 18.10 -13.97 -1.43
CA ASP A 16 18.03 -13.85 0.02
C ASP A 16 16.67 -13.34 0.53
N ILE A 17 15.80 -12.82 -0.34
CA ILE A 17 14.45 -12.40 0.06
C ILE A 17 13.61 -13.64 0.42
N GLU A 18 13.29 -13.79 1.70
CA GLU A 18 12.40 -14.86 2.21
C GLU A 18 10.93 -14.45 2.22
N VAL A 19 10.66 -13.16 2.45
CA VAL A 19 9.31 -12.60 2.65
C VAL A 19 9.20 -11.23 1.98
N LEU A 20 8.08 -10.99 1.31
CA LEU A 20 7.66 -9.66 0.87
C LEU A 20 6.59 -9.16 1.82
N GLU A 21 6.69 -7.90 2.24
CA GLU A 21 5.62 -7.25 2.99
C GLU A 21 4.75 -6.43 2.05
N ALA A 22 3.48 -6.82 1.93
CA ALA A 22 2.49 -6.08 1.17
C ALA A 22 1.54 -5.40 2.15
N PHE A 23 1.51 -4.06 2.15
CA PHE A 23 0.66 -3.29 3.04
C PHE A 23 0.00 -2.11 2.34
N VAL A 24 -1.09 -1.66 2.94
CA VAL A 24 -1.75 -0.39 2.64
C VAL A 24 -1.73 0.48 3.89
N ILE A 25 -1.79 1.79 3.71
CA ILE A 25 -1.95 2.72 4.82
C ILE A 25 -3.45 2.98 5.01
N ASP A 26 -3.99 2.64 6.19
CA ASP A 26 -5.40 2.89 6.51
C ASP A 26 -5.67 4.38 6.83
N VAL A 27 -6.93 4.72 7.13
CA VAL A 27 -7.35 6.09 7.46
C VAL A 27 -6.72 6.64 8.74
N ASN A 28 -6.24 5.75 9.63
CA ASN A 28 -5.53 6.12 10.85
C ASN A 28 -4.03 6.31 10.62
N GLY A 29 -3.55 6.09 9.39
CA GLY A 29 -2.13 6.14 9.06
C GLY A 29 -1.35 4.89 9.45
N VAL A 30 -2.04 3.79 9.79
CA VAL A 30 -1.36 2.55 10.22
C VAL A 30 -1.13 1.65 9.00
N PRO A 31 0.10 1.12 8.81
CA PRO A 31 0.36 0.06 7.83
C PRO A 31 -0.45 -1.20 8.19
N ARG A 32 -1.26 -1.66 7.25
CA ARG A 32 -2.07 -2.89 7.37
C ARG A 32 -1.75 -3.80 6.19
N GLY A 33 -1.29 -5.01 6.46
CA GLY A 33 -0.74 -5.86 5.43
C GLY A 33 -0.60 -7.32 5.79
N LYS A 34 0.02 -8.05 4.88
CA LYS A 34 0.37 -9.46 5.06
C LYS A 34 1.82 -9.69 4.65
N TRP A 35 2.48 -10.58 5.39
CA TRP A 35 3.74 -11.17 4.98
C TRP A 35 3.47 -12.24 3.93
N ILE A 36 4.15 -12.11 2.80
CA ILE A 36 4.02 -12.97 1.63
C ILE A 36 5.30 -13.76 1.49
N PRO A 37 5.24 -15.09 1.69
CA PRO A 37 6.40 -15.93 1.48
C PRO A 37 6.88 -15.86 0.02
N ARG A 38 8.19 -16.01 -0.18
CA ARG A 38 8.87 -15.88 -1.48
C ARG A 38 8.21 -16.65 -2.62
N ASP A 39 7.73 -17.87 -2.35
CA ASP A 39 7.09 -18.73 -3.35
C ASP A 39 5.83 -18.10 -3.97
N ARG A 40 5.17 -17.18 -3.26
CA ARG A 40 4.00 -16.42 -3.74
C ARG A 40 4.32 -15.00 -4.20
N ALA A 41 5.58 -14.57 -4.09
CA ALA A 41 6.01 -13.22 -4.42
C ALA A 41 5.76 -12.87 -5.89
N LEU A 42 6.10 -13.79 -6.80
CA LEU A 42 5.95 -13.58 -8.25
C LEU A 42 4.49 -13.34 -8.63
N ASP A 43 3.59 -14.19 -8.12
CA ASP A 43 2.15 -14.03 -8.33
C ASP A 43 1.64 -12.70 -7.77
N VAL A 44 2.08 -12.29 -6.58
CA VAL A 44 1.63 -11.03 -5.97
C VAL A 44 2.17 -9.81 -6.74
N LEU A 45 3.40 -9.85 -7.24
CA LEU A 45 3.98 -8.76 -8.04
C LEU A 45 3.29 -8.61 -9.40
N MET A 46 2.91 -9.74 -10.01
CA MET A 46 2.27 -9.78 -11.34
C MET A 46 0.76 -9.57 -11.29
N LYS A 47 0.06 -10.13 -10.30
CA LYS A 47 -1.41 -10.20 -10.22
C LYS A 47 -1.99 -9.35 -9.09
N GLY A 48 -1.15 -8.91 -8.16
CA GLY A 48 -1.60 -8.23 -6.94
C GLY A 48 -2.11 -9.22 -5.90
N MET A 49 -2.74 -8.68 -4.86
CA MET A 49 -3.32 -9.47 -3.78
C MET A 49 -4.70 -8.94 -3.42
N ALA A 50 -5.62 -9.85 -3.14
CA ALA A 50 -6.90 -9.49 -2.55
C ALA A 50 -6.70 -9.03 -1.10
N ILE A 51 -7.09 -7.79 -0.82
CA ILE A 51 -7.13 -7.22 0.53
C ILE A 51 -8.59 -6.90 0.88
N PRO A 52 -9.10 -7.31 2.05
CA PRO A 52 -10.45 -6.95 2.47
C PRO A 52 -10.64 -5.45 2.52
N ARG A 53 -11.77 -4.93 2.00
CA ARG A 53 -12.09 -3.50 2.05
C ARG A 53 -12.16 -2.96 3.48
N SER A 54 -12.54 -3.80 4.45
CA SER A 54 -12.58 -3.45 5.88
C SER A 54 -11.25 -2.97 6.42
N VAL A 55 -10.12 -3.32 5.78
CA VAL A 55 -8.78 -2.89 6.20
C VAL A 55 -8.65 -1.36 6.29
N TYR A 56 -9.42 -0.62 5.51
CA TYR A 56 -9.42 0.83 5.49
C TYR A 56 -10.30 1.46 6.57
N ALA A 57 -11.07 0.66 7.30
CA ALA A 57 -12.03 1.10 8.32
C ALA A 57 -11.86 0.31 9.64
N LEU A 58 -10.63 -0.04 9.96
CA LEU A 58 -10.27 -0.52 11.29
C LEU A 58 -10.12 0.66 12.23
N ASP A 59 -10.29 0.42 13.54
CA ASP A 59 -9.86 1.39 14.54
C ASP A 59 -8.33 1.40 14.69
N ILE A 60 -7.81 2.31 15.52
CA ILE A 60 -6.35 2.44 15.73
C ILE A 60 -5.72 1.13 16.24
N TRP A 61 -6.49 0.30 16.95
CA TRP A 61 -6.07 -0.98 17.50
C TRP A 61 -6.21 -2.15 16.49
N GLY A 62 -6.69 -1.88 15.28
CA GLY A 62 -6.85 -2.89 14.22
C GLY A 62 -8.14 -3.70 14.34
N ARG A 63 -9.12 -3.26 15.13
CA ARG A 63 -10.42 -3.93 15.27
C ARG A 63 -11.38 -3.46 14.19
N ASP A 64 -12.23 -4.36 13.71
CA ASP A 64 -13.30 -4.00 12.79
C ASP A 64 -14.27 -3.00 13.42
N VAL A 65 -14.61 -1.96 12.66
CA VAL A 65 -15.64 -0.98 13.04
C VAL A 65 -16.93 -1.36 12.32
N THR A 66 -17.80 -2.13 12.97
CA THR A 66 -19.02 -2.67 12.35
C THR A 66 -19.94 -1.56 11.83
N ASP A 67 -20.04 -0.44 12.56
CA ASP A 67 -20.83 0.73 12.17
C ASP A 67 -20.36 1.38 10.87
N ALA A 68 -19.12 1.12 10.41
CA ALA A 68 -18.65 1.58 9.11
C ALA A 68 -19.30 0.83 7.95
N GLY A 69 -20.00 -0.29 8.20
CA GLY A 69 -20.66 -1.11 7.18
C GLY A 69 -19.71 -1.79 6.20
N LEU A 70 -18.41 -1.86 6.53
CA LEU A 70 -17.36 -2.44 5.69
C LEU A 70 -16.83 -3.78 6.22
N ALA A 71 -17.14 -4.11 7.48
CA ALA A 71 -16.71 -5.35 8.13
C ALA A 71 -17.48 -6.58 7.62
N GLU A 72 -18.68 -6.39 7.10
CA GLU A 72 -19.56 -7.47 6.63
C GLU A 72 -19.78 -7.38 5.12
N GLY A 73 -19.61 -8.51 4.40
CA GLY A 73 -19.86 -8.62 2.96
C GLY A 73 -18.77 -9.35 2.18
N THR A 74 -19.14 -10.04 1.10
CA THR A 74 -18.19 -10.60 0.13
C THR A 74 -17.53 -9.46 -0.63
N GLY A 75 -16.19 -9.47 -0.74
CA GLY A 75 -15.42 -8.44 -1.44
C GLY A 75 -15.98 -8.13 -2.83
N ASP A 76 -15.95 -6.85 -3.22
CA ASP A 76 -16.50 -6.38 -4.49
C ASP A 76 -15.72 -7.01 -5.67
N PRO A 77 -16.34 -7.86 -6.50
CA PRO A 77 -15.66 -8.52 -7.62
C PRO A 77 -15.22 -7.55 -8.73
N ASN A 78 -15.69 -6.29 -8.72
CA ASN A 78 -15.36 -5.29 -9.74
C ASN A 78 -14.36 -4.22 -9.25
N HIS A 79 -13.54 -4.54 -8.25
CA HIS A 79 -12.58 -3.58 -7.70
C HIS A 79 -11.53 -3.15 -8.75
N GLN A 80 -11.29 -1.84 -8.86
CA GLN A 80 -10.12 -1.35 -9.57
C GLN A 80 -8.85 -1.79 -8.82
N PRO A 81 -7.75 -2.12 -9.53
CA PRO A 81 -6.49 -2.45 -8.90
C PRO A 81 -6.04 -1.33 -7.96
N LEU A 82 -5.56 -1.70 -6.77
CA LEU A 82 -5.03 -0.73 -5.83
C LEU A 82 -3.76 -0.07 -6.42
N PRO A 83 -3.54 1.22 -6.14
CA PRO A 83 -2.29 1.88 -6.47
C PRO A 83 -1.08 1.11 -5.92
N THR A 84 -0.05 0.92 -6.74
CA THR A 84 1.13 0.12 -6.37
C THR A 84 2.23 0.91 -5.68
N ASN A 85 2.05 2.22 -5.54
CA ASN A 85 2.95 3.07 -4.75
C ASN A 85 2.18 4.21 -4.09
N TRP A 86 2.78 4.80 -3.07
CA TRP A 86 2.16 5.83 -2.26
C TRP A 86 1.84 7.09 -3.08
N ASP A 87 2.76 7.55 -3.92
CA ASP A 87 2.53 8.76 -4.73
C ASP A 87 1.30 8.63 -5.63
N TYR A 88 1.17 7.51 -6.36
CA TYR A 88 0.02 7.23 -7.21
C TYR A 88 -1.29 7.12 -6.41
N ALA A 89 -1.24 6.58 -5.19
CA ALA A 89 -2.39 6.58 -4.29
C ALA A 89 -2.84 7.99 -3.90
N LEU A 90 -1.90 8.89 -3.60
CA LEU A 90 -2.18 10.28 -3.27
C LEU A 90 -2.74 11.07 -4.45
N GLN A 91 -2.20 10.85 -5.66
CA GLN A 91 -2.73 11.47 -6.87
C GLN A 91 -4.17 11.02 -7.13
N SER A 92 -4.45 9.74 -6.97
CA SER A 92 -5.79 9.16 -7.17
C SER A 92 -6.79 9.73 -6.15
N PHE A 93 -6.41 9.80 -4.87
CA PHE A 93 -7.26 10.40 -3.83
C PHE A 93 -7.53 11.89 -4.08
N ALA A 94 -6.49 12.66 -4.42
CA ALA A 94 -6.60 14.12 -4.64
C ALA A 94 -7.52 14.47 -5.82
N ARG A 95 -7.60 13.61 -6.84
CA ARG A 95 -8.46 13.79 -8.02
C ARG A 95 -9.84 13.15 -7.87
N SER A 96 -10.07 12.37 -6.82
CA SER A 96 -11.33 11.64 -6.64
C SER A 96 -12.51 12.59 -6.39
N GLY A 97 -13.51 12.51 -7.27
CA GLY A 97 -14.80 13.19 -7.13
C GLY A 97 -15.63 12.62 -5.98
N PHE A 98 -15.54 11.30 -5.75
CA PHE A 98 -16.15 10.66 -4.59
C PHE A 98 -15.56 11.19 -3.28
N ALA A 99 -14.23 11.19 -3.13
CA ALA A 99 -13.58 11.72 -1.93
C ALA A 99 -13.93 13.20 -1.68
N TYR A 100 -14.04 13.98 -2.77
CA TYR A 100 -14.49 15.38 -2.70
C TYR A 100 -15.90 15.52 -2.14
N ALA A 101 -16.84 14.73 -2.66
CA ALA A 101 -18.25 14.79 -2.26
C ALA A 101 -18.47 14.25 -0.84
N THR A 102 -17.81 13.15 -0.47
CA THR A 102 -18.03 12.46 0.80
C THR A 102 -17.30 13.13 1.97
N LEU A 103 -16.04 13.52 1.80
CA LEU A 103 -15.23 14.09 2.88
C LEU A 103 -15.24 15.62 2.88
N GLY A 104 -15.68 16.21 1.78
CA GLY A 104 -15.68 17.65 1.57
C GLY A 104 -14.33 18.19 1.07
N PRO A 105 -14.36 19.36 0.40
CA PRO A 105 -13.18 19.95 -0.25
C PRO A 105 -12.03 20.25 0.72
N LYS A 106 -12.37 20.77 1.91
CA LYS A 106 -11.36 21.18 2.90
C LYS A 106 -10.59 19.98 3.45
N TYR A 107 -11.30 18.91 3.82
CA TYR A 107 -10.67 17.71 4.36
C TYR A 107 -9.83 17.01 3.31
N ARG A 108 -10.34 16.83 2.08
CA ARG A 108 -9.57 16.20 0.99
C ARG A 108 -8.25 16.92 0.76
N SER A 109 -8.27 18.26 0.67
CA SER A 109 -7.07 19.08 0.49
C SER A 109 -6.09 18.98 1.65
N LEU A 110 -6.59 19.03 2.90
CA LEU A 110 -5.78 18.88 4.11
C LEU A 110 -5.09 17.51 4.16
N TYR A 111 -5.87 16.43 3.99
CA TYR A 111 -5.35 15.06 4.02
C TYR A 111 -4.29 14.83 2.93
N THR A 112 -4.56 15.28 1.69
CA THR A 112 -3.58 15.22 0.61
C THR A 112 -2.29 15.98 0.96
N ALA A 113 -2.39 17.17 1.56
CA ALA A 113 -1.21 17.95 1.95
C ALA A 113 -0.38 17.22 3.02
N CYS A 114 -1.01 16.73 4.09
CA CYS A 114 -0.34 15.95 5.13
C CYS A 114 0.38 14.72 4.56
N LYS A 115 -0.30 13.93 3.74
CA LYS A 115 0.30 12.71 3.18
C LYS A 115 1.43 12.97 2.19
N ARG A 116 1.40 14.09 1.46
CA ARG A 116 2.54 14.51 0.63
C ARG A 116 3.74 14.91 1.48
N GLN A 117 3.51 15.61 2.58
CA GLN A 117 4.58 15.95 3.52
C GLN A 117 5.18 14.68 4.14
N GLU A 118 4.36 13.74 4.61
CA GLU A 118 4.83 12.45 5.10
C GLU A 118 5.69 11.73 4.06
N LEU A 119 5.20 11.58 2.81
CA LEU A 119 5.95 10.94 1.73
C LEU A 119 7.29 11.62 1.47
N SER A 120 7.33 12.96 1.47
CA SER A 120 8.56 13.73 1.31
C SER A 120 9.57 13.44 2.43
N GLU A 121 9.11 13.37 3.68
CA GLU A 121 9.97 13.03 4.82
C GLU A 121 10.47 11.58 4.74
N PHE A 122 9.63 10.65 4.32
CA PHE A 122 10.04 9.25 4.11
C PHE A 122 11.12 9.13 3.03
N SER A 123 10.99 9.86 1.92
CA SER A 123 11.98 9.85 0.84
C SER A 123 13.34 10.44 1.22
N LEU A 124 13.44 11.17 2.33
CA LEU A 124 14.71 11.69 2.86
C LEU A 124 15.44 10.71 3.79
N ARG A 125 14.80 9.59 4.13
CA ARG A 125 15.41 8.58 5.00
C ARG A 125 16.11 7.53 4.14
N VAL A 126 17.37 7.28 4.45
CA VAL A 126 18.09 6.10 3.94
C VAL A 126 17.47 4.87 4.61
N THR A 127 16.87 4.01 3.82
CA THR A 127 16.35 2.73 4.30
C THR A 127 17.49 1.77 4.66
N ASP A 128 17.23 0.79 5.51
CA ASP A 128 18.24 -0.23 5.87
C ASP A 128 18.74 -0.97 4.62
N VAL A 129 17.90 -1.15 3.60
CA VAL A 129 18.28 -1.75 2.31
C VAL A 129 19.24 -0.86 1.53
N GLU A 130 18.97 0.45 1.43
CA GLU A 130 19.88 1.41 0.78
C GLU A 130 21.20 1.54 1.54
N TYR A 131 21.15 1.48 2.87
CA TYR A 131 22.32 1.49 3.74
C TYR A 131 23.17 0.21 3.56
N ASP A 132 22.53 -0.96 3.56
CA ASP A 132 23.17 -2.26 3.35
C ASP A 132 23.79 -2.37 1.94
N ALA A 133 23.10 -1.87 0.91
CA ALA A 133 23.61 -1.84 -0.46
C ALA A 133 24.87 -0.96 -0.58
N TYR A 134 24.96 0.13 0.19
CA TYR A 134 26.16 0.97 0.23
C TYR A 134 27.33 0.27 0.93
N ILE A 135 27.08 -0.39 2.07
CA ILE A 135 28.14 -0.99 2.91
C ILE A 135 28.62 -2.36 2.40
N ARG A 136 27.79 -3.13 1.67
CA ARG A 136 28.19 -4.43 1.10
C ARG A 136 29.12 -4.33 -0.12
N THR A 137 29.57 -3.13 -0.48
CA THR A 137 30.60 -2.92 -1.51
C THR A 137 32.02 -3.08 -0.93
N VAL A 138 32.39 -4.31 -0.55
CA VAL A 138 33.80 -4.76 -0.44
C VAL A 138 33.91 -6.25 -0.67
#